data_AF-A0A9P8CWL1-F1
#
_entry.id   AF-A0A9P8CWL1-F1
#
_cell.length_a   1.000
_cell.length_b   1.000
_cell.length_c   1.000
_cell.angle_alpha   90.00
_cell.angle_beta   90.00
_cell.angle_gamma   90.00
#
_symmetry.space_group_name_H-M   'P 1'
#
loop_
_entity.id
_entity.type
_entity.pdbx_description
1 polymer ?
#
loop_
_entity_poly.entity_id
_entity_poly.type
_entity_poly.pdbx_seq_one_letter_code
_entity_poly.pdbx_strand_id
1 'polypeptide(L)'
;MSSFNRHAIVAVAFTVSVLLLLVAHRGVSPPPHSLSDPNAPPLPFRESPATRGKPRYIFVDLGANRADSLEVFLQNPGAKFQYDFPRPSWATHEEAEIFLFEANPVFNGHLVKAKEACDERGIKVSIFPSTVVDVRDTIRTFFMDTVNDAHDYWGSSIYASHPDAVRSGAKGTDLTGVNIATWLLRNTLPRDFVVVKMDIEGAEYEVIPHMADMGAWVVMDHLLVEWHGAGVGGGSPEEIQLREDRAAAAKNKLIQEGVKMPAYDSGA
;
A
#
# COMPACT_ATOMS: atom_id res chain seq x y z
N MET A 1 -81.70 -39.47 -11.97
CA MET A 1 -80.91 -38.98 -10.82
C MET A 1 -80.04 -37.82 -11.34
N SER A 2 -80.55 -36.58 -11.45
CA SER A 2 -80.70 -35.59 -10.37
C SER A 2 -79.40 -35.47 -9.57
N SER A 3 -78.51 -34.53 -9.90
CA SER A 3 -78.48 -33.12 -9.43
C SER A 3 -77.44 -32.96 -8.30
N PHE A 4 -76.95 -31.72 -8.14
CA PHE A 4 -76.01 -31.16 -7.14
C PHE A 4 -74.54 -31.21 -7.55
N ASN A 5 -73.75 -30.13 -7.52
CA ASN A 5 -73.93 -28.74 -7.05
C ASN A 5 -72.75 -27.89 -7.64
N ARG A 6 -72.98 -26.68 -8.18
CA ARG A 6 -72.72 -25.35 -7.55
C ARG A 6 -71.24 -25.13 -7.17
N HIS A 7 -70.48 -24.09 -7.54
CA HIS A 7 -70.71 -22.75 -8.09
C HIS A 7 -69.40 -22.28 -8.77
N ALA A 8 -69.43 -21.84 -10.03
CA ALA A 8 -69.12 -20.46 -10.47
C ALA A 8 -68.42 -19.54 -9.45
N ILE A 9 -67.32 -18.89 -9.84
CA ILE A 9 -67.17 -17.41 -9.85
C ILE A 9 -65.76 -16.98 -10.33
N VAL A 10 -65.79 -16.24 -11.45
CA VAL A 10 -65.01 -15.03 -11.78
C VAL A 10 -63.53 -15.18 -12.18
N ALA A 11 -63.31 -15.11 -13.49
CA ALA A 11 -62.07 -14.57 -14.06
C ALA A 11 -62.34 -13.12 -14.50
N VAL A 12 -61.80 -12.15 -13.74
CA VAL A 12 -61.78 -10.73 -14.11
C VAL A 12 -60.55 -10.50 -14.98
N ALA A 13 -60.78 -10.03 -16.20
CA ALA A 13 -59.78 -9.44 -17.04
C ALA A 13 -59.50 -8.00 -16.55
N PHE A 14 -58.25 -7.69 -16.23
CA PHE A 14 -57.76 -6.31 -16.18
C PHE A 14 -56.52 -6.21 -17.06
N THR A 15 -56.68 -5.48 -18.16
CA THR A 15 -55.63 -4.94 -18.98
C THR A 15 -54.89 -3.85 -18.21
N VAL A 16 -53.56 -3.95 -18.13
CA VAL A 16 -52.71 -2.82 -17.74
C VAL A 16 -51.78 -2.52 -18.91
N SER A 17 -52.05 -1.39 -19.55
CA SER A 17 -51.26 -0.79 -20.61
C SER A 17 -49.90 -0.34 -20.07
N VAL A 18 -48.82 -0.80 -20.70
CA VAL A 18 -47.46 -0.26 -20.47
C VAL A 18 -47.33 1.02 -21.30
N LEU A 19 -47.37 2.17 -20.62
CA LEU A 19 -47.04 3.46 -21.21
C LEU A 19 -45.52 3.65 -21.20
N LEU A 20 -44.89 3.53 -22.38
CA LEU A 20 -43.48 3.87 -22.58
C LEU A 20 -43.34 5.41 -22.56
N LEU A 21 -42.74 5.94 -21.50
CA LEU A 21 -42.34 7.35 -21.43
C LEU A 21 -40.95 7.52 -22.06
N LEU A 22 -40.95 7.88 -23.35
CA LEU A 22 -39.79 8.45 -24.04
C LEU A 22 -39.57 9.87 -23.53
N VAL A 23 -38.60 10.07 -22.64
CA VAL A 23 -38.05 11.40 -22.38
C VAL A 23 -36.91 11.62 -23.36
N ALA A 24 -37.19 12.44 -24.38
CA ALA A 24 -36.18 13.00 -25.26
C ALA A 24 -35.31 13.99 -24.48
N HIS A 25 -34.07 13.63 -24.17
CA HIS A 25 -33.05 14.59 -23.80
C HIS A 25 -32.17 14.93 -25.00
N ARG A 26 -32.14 16.23 -25.28
CA ARG A 26 -31.45 16.92 -26.37
C ARG A 26 -29.99 16.49 -26.48
N GLY A 27 -29.60 16.10 -27.69
CA GLY A 27 -28.21 15.90 -28.05
C GLY A 27 -27.42 17.20 -27.92
N VAL A 28 -26.41 17.18 -27.06
CA VAL A 28 -25.25 18.06 -27.18
C VAL A 28 -24.19 17.21 -27.86
N SER A 29 -23.91 17.50 -29.13
CA SER A 29 -22.80 16.88 -29.85
C SER A 29 -21.49 17.27 -29.17
N PRO A 30 -20.57 16.34 -28.88
CA PRO A 30 -19.23 16.70 -28.46
C PRO A 30 -18.50 17.44 -29.60
N PRO A 31 -17.57 18.37 -29.29
CA PRO A 31 -16.76 19.01 -30.31
C PRO A 31 -15.89 17.95 -31.01
N PRO A 32 -15.52 18.16 -32.29
CA PRO A 32 -14.70 17.20 -33.02
C PRO A 32 -13.37 17.01 -32.31
N HIS A 33 -13.05 15.74 -31.99
CA HIS A 33 -11.75 15.34 -31.50
C HIS A 33 -10.68 15.80 -32.51
N SER A 34 -9.87 16.78 -32.11
CA SER A 34 -8.58 17.00 -32.74
C SER A 34 -7.76 15.72 -32.57
N LEU A 35 -7.29 15.15 -33.68
CA LEU A 35 -6.35 14.04 -33.68
C LEU A 35 -5.18 14.39 -32.74
N SER A 36 -5.11 13.72 -31.60
CA SER A 36 -4.04 13.89 -30.62
C SER A 36 -2.75 13.32 -31.19
N ASP A 37 -1.70 14.15 -31.23
CA ASP A 37 -0.33 13.74 -31.53
C ASP A 37 0.08 12.59 -30.59
N PRO A 38 0.44 11.40 -31.12
CA PRO A 38 0.84 10.26 -30.30
C PRO A 38 2.15 10.47 -29.53
N ASN A 39 2.88 11.56 -29.80
CA ASN A 39 4.11 11.93 -29.09
C ASN A 39 3.93 13.11 -28.11
N ALA A 40 2.70 13.60 -27.89
CA ALA A 40 2.48 14.64 -26.90
C ALA A 40 2.66 14.07 -25.48
N PRO A 41 3.41 14.75 -24.59
CA PRO A 41 3.50 14.35 -23.20
C PRO A 41 2.10 14.39 -22.56
N PRO A 42 1.75 13.43 -21.69
CA PRO A 42 0.45 13.41 -21.03
C PRO A 42 0.23 14.74 -20.30
N LEU A 43 -0.92 15.37 -20.57
CA LEU A 43 -1.30 16.61 -19.90
C LEU A 43 -1.36 16.36 -18.38
N PRO A 44 -0.90 17.32 -17.55
CA PRO A 44 -1.01 17.19 -16.10
C PRO A 44 -2.47 16.99 -15.73
N PHE A 45 -2.73 15.96 -14.92
CA PHE A 45 -4.06 15.64 -14.43
C PHE A 45 -4.63 16.86 -13.69
N ARG A 46 -5.64 17.51 -14.28
CA ARG A 46 -6.27 18.70 -13.73
C ARG A 46 -7.61 18.30 -13.13
N GLU A 47 -7.62 18.03 -11.82
CA GLU A 47 -8.87 17.73 -11.11
C GLU A 47 -9.85 18.90 -11.20
N SER A 48 -11.11 18.59 -11.51
CA SER A 48 -12.19 19.57 -11.52
C SER A 48 -12.46 20.09 -10.09
N PRO A 49 -12.81 21.39 -9.92
CA PRO A 49 -13.08 21.98 -8.61
C PRO A 49 -14.20 21.30 -7.80
N ALA A 50 -15.11 20.59 -8.48
CA ALA A 50 -16.28 19.95 -7.88
C ALA A 50 -15.99 18.65 -7.10
N THR A 51 -14.77 18.10 -7.16
CA THR A 51 -14.40 16.82 -6.53
C THR A 51 -13.37 16.94 -5.39
N ARG A 52 -13.02 18.16 -4.94
CA ARG A 52 -12.00 18.35 -3.90
C ARG A 52 -12.55 18.03 -2.50
N GLY A 53 -12.49 16.76 -2.11
CA GLY A 53 -12.50 16.37 -0.70
C GLY A 53 -11.29 16.94 0.06
N LYS A 54 -11.37 16.99 1.40
CA LYS A 54 -10.24 17.38 2.26
C LYS A 54 -9.02 16.49 1.94
N PRO A 55 -7.79 17.05 1.85
CA PRO A 55 -6.56 16.26 1.85
C PRO A 55 -6.55 15.18 2.94
N ARG A 56 -6.10 13.97 2.62
CA ARG A 56 -5.94 12.91 3.62
C ARG A 56 -4.54 12.96 4.22
N TYR A 57 -4.42 12.53 5.46
CA TYR A 57 -3.13 12.25 6.08
C TYR A 57 -2.96 10.73 6.05
N ILE A 58 -1.89 10.23 5.44
CA ILE A 58 -1.70 8.80 5.19
C ILE A 58 -0.34 8.37 5.73
N PHE A 59 -0.33 7.28 6.49
CA PHE A 59 0.88 6.61 6.94
C PHE A 59 0.92 5.20 6.35
N VAL A 60 2.01 4.87 5.67
CA VAL A 60 2.24 3.55 5.08
C VAL A 60 3.49 2.96 5.72
N ASP A 61 3.31 1.85 6.43
CA ASP A 61 4.37 1.13 7.11
C ASP A 61 4.70 -0.15 6.31
N LEU A 62 5.90 -0.19 5.73
CA LEU A 62 6.42 -1.29 4.94
C LEU A 62 7.41 -2.07 5.81
N GLY A 63 7.02 -3.28 6.23
CA GLY A 63 7.69 -4.04 7.27
C GLY A 63 7.21 -3.64 8.67
N ALA A 64 5.91 -3.80 8.88
CA ALA A 64 5.25 -3.38 10.11
C ALA A 64 5.58 -4.29 11.32
N ASN A 65 6.06 -5.51 11.08
CA ASN A 65 6.45 -6.48 12.09
C ASN A 65 5.32 -6.63 13.15
N ARG A 66 5.62 -6.48 14.45
CA ARG A 66 4.64 -6.51 15.56
C ARG A 66 3.77 -5.25 15.68
N ALA A 67 3.77 -4.38 14.67
CA ALA A 67 3.21 -3.02 14.68
C ALA A 67 3.94 -2.06 15.64
N ASP A 68 5.23 -2.26 15.92
CA ASP A 68 6.00 -1.38 16.81
C ASP A 68 6.07 0.05 16.27
N SER A 69 6.25 0.21 14.96
CA SER A 69 6.28 1.53 14.31
C SER A 69 4.93 2.24 14.35
N LEU A 70 3.80 1.50 14.38
CA LEU A 70 2.47 2.07 14.61
C LEU A 70 2.39 2.68 16.01
N GLU A 71 2.87 1.98 17.03
CA GLU A 71 2.87 2.47 18.41
C GLU A 71 3.69 3.76 18.56
N VAL A 72 4.83 3.83 17.87
CA VAL A 72 5.65 5.05 17.79
C VAL A 72 4.94 6.16 17.03
N PHE A 73 4.36 5.86 15.87
CA PHE A 73 3.61 6.82 15.06
C PHE A 73 2.43 7.42 15.83
N LEU A 74 1.70 6.62 16.61
CA LEU A 74 0.61 7.07 17.47
C LEU A 74 1.08 7.72 18.78
N GLN A 75 2.40 7.87 18.98
CA GLN A 75 3.02 8.48 20.14
C GLN A 75 2.62 7.80 21.47
N ASN A 76 2.47 6.49 21.45
CA ASN A 76 2.10 5.73 22.65
C ASN A 76 3.28 5.71 23.64
N PRO A 77 3.08 6.04 24.94
CA PRO A 77 4.17 6.17 25.92
C PRO A 77 5.01 4.91 26.16
N GLY A 78 4.50 3.73 25.78
CA GLY A 78 5.17 2.44 25.94
C GLY A 78 5.80 1.89 24.65
N ALA A 79 5.93 2.70 23.60
CA ALA A 79 6.47 2.24 22.32
C ALA A 79 7.94 1.78 22.45
N LYS A 80 8.33 0.77 21.65
CA LYS A 80 9.65 0.10 21.71
C LYS A 80 10.82 1.06 21.46
N PHE A 81 10.60 2.10 20.65
CA PHE A 81 11.60 3.13 20.34
C PHE A 81 10.93 4.52 20.24
N GLN A 82 11.73 5.57 19.99
CA GLN A 82 11.22 6.93 19.84
C GLN A 82 11.61 7.51 18.49
N TYR A 83 10.61 8.00 17.76
CA TYR A 83 10.81 8.76 16.53
C TYR A 83 9.64 9.76 16.37
N ASP A 84 9.94 10.99 15.96
CA ASP A 84 8.91 11.99 15.67
C ASP A 84 8.54 11.93 14.19
N PHE A 85 7.53 11.12 13.87
CA PHE A 85 7.09 10.96 12.49
C PHE A 85 6.51 12.27 11.93
N PRO A 86 6.82 12.63 10.67
CA PRO A 86 6.28 13.85 10.07
C PRO A 86 4.76 13.83 10.05
N ARG A 87 4.14 14.96 10.39
CA ARG A 87 2.69 15.15 10.29
C ARG A 87 2.35 16.51 9.72
N PRO A 88 1.20 16.67 9.03
CA PRO A 88 0.75 17.99 8.64
C PRO A 88 0.26 18.78 9.86
N SER A 89 0.35 20.11 9.81
CA SER A 89 -0.10 20.97 10.93
C SER A 89 -1.60 20.93 11.20
N TRP A 90 -2.38 20.41 10.26
CA TRP A 90 -3.84 20.35 10.29
C TRP A 90 -4.42 19.00 10.73
N ALA A 91 -3.57 18.01 11.08
CA ALA A 91 -4.00 16.72 11.60
C ALA A 91 -3.15 16.25 12.80
N THR A 92 -3.73 15.37 13.61
CA THR A 92 -3.02 14.52 14.57
C THR A 92 -2.68 13.16 13.94
N HIS A 93 -1.83 12.36 14.60
CA HIS A 93 -1.50 11.00 14.14
C HIS A 93 -2.72 10.06 14.14
N GLU A 94 -3.64 10.22 15.10
CA GLU A 94 -4.87 9.42 15.16
C GLU A 94 -5.85 9.69 14.00
N GLU A 95 -5.74 10.85 13.34
CA GLU A 95 -6.56 11.21 12.17
C GLU A 95 -6.02 10.63 10.84
N ALA A 96 -4.87 9.97 10.86
CA ALA A 96 -4.28 9.37 9.67
C ALA A 96 -5.07 8.12 9.18
N GLU A 97 -5.05 7.89 7.88
CA GLU A 97 -5.35 6.58 7.28
C GLU A 97 -4.05 5.76 7.27
N ILE A 98 -4.03 4.66 8.00
CA ILE A 98 -2.82 3.89 8.26
C ILE A 98 -2.87 2.55 7.55
N PHE A 99 -1.78 2.17 6.88
CA PHE A 99 -1.65 0.94 6.13
C PHE A 99 -0.39 0.18 6.56
N LEU A 100 -0.55 -1.04 7.07
CA LEU A 100 0.53 -1.86 7.61
C LEU A 100 0.79 -3.07 6.72
N PHE A 101 1.96 -3.16 6.11
CA PHE A 101 2.39 -4.30 5.29
C PHE A 101 3.42 -5.13 6.03
N GLU A 102 3.18 -6.44 6.14
CA GLU A 102 4.11 -7.36 6.78
C GLU A 102 4.16 -8.69 6.05
N ALA A 103 5.37 -9.11 5.66
CA ALA A 103 5.58 -10.34 4.92
C ALA A 103 5.57 -11.57 5.84
N ASN A 104 6.19 -11.49 7.02
CA ASN A 104 6.37 -12.62 7.91
C ASN A 104 5.04 -13.03 8.58
N PRO A 105 4.48 -14.23 8.26
CA PRO A 105 3.20 -14.66 8.81
C PRO A 105 3.17 -14.81 10.34
N VAL A 106 4.34 -14.92 10.99
CA VAL A 106 4.45 -14.94 12.46
C VAL A 106 3.80 -13.71 13.09
N PHE A 107 3.82 -12.57 12.40
CA PHE A 107 3.29 -11.31 12.92
C PHE A 107 1.81 -11.06 12.59
N ASN A 108 1.15 -11.94 11.84
CA ASN A 108 -0.27 -11.78 11.50
C ASN A 108 -1.15 -11.56 12.76
N GLY A 109 -0.89 -12.33 13.82
CA GLY A 109 -1.63 -12.18 15.08
C GLY A 109 -1.37 -10.85 15.79
N HIS A 110 -0.19 -10.25 15.61
CA HIS A 110 0.13 -8.93 16.16
C HIS A 110 -0.60 -7.83 15.39
N LEU A 111 -0.59 -7.89 14.05
CA LEU A 111 -1.31 -6.93 13.20
C LEU A 111 -2.81 -6.93 13.46
N VAL A 112 -3.42 -8.11 13.64
CA VAL A 112 -4.86 -8.21 13.98
C VAL A 112 -5.15 -7.53 15.31
N LYS A 113 -4.36 -7.80 16.36
CA LYS A 113 -4.53 -7.17 17.68
C LYS A 113 -4.34 -5.66 17.63
N ALA A 114 -3.34 -5.17 16.89
CA ALA A 114 -3.08 -3.75 16.72
C ALA A 114 -4.25 -3.05 16.02
N LYS A 115 -4.80 -3.69 14.97
CA LYS A 115 -6.00 -3.19 14.29
C LYS A 115 -7.21 -3.15 15.22
N GLU A 116 -7.48 -4.22 15.96
CA GLU A 116 -8.61 -4.27 16.92
C GLU A 116 -8.51 -3.14 17.96
N ALA A 117 -7.33 -2.93 18.54
CA ALA A 117 -7.09 -1.84 19.49
C ALA A 117 -7.28 -0.44 18.87
N CYS A 118 -6.92 -0.27 17.59
CA CYS A 118 -7.16 0.97 16.86
C CYS A 118 -8.65 1.18 16.54
N ASP A 119 -9.36 0.12 16.14
CA ASP A 119 -10.79 0.15 15.85
C ASP A 119 -11.60 0.58 17.10
N GLU A 120 -11.24 0.08 18.29
CA GLU A 120 -11.84 0.49 19.56
C GLU A 120 -11.67 1.99 19.86
N ARG A 121 -10.61 2.61 19.33
CA ARG A 121 -10.31 4.04 19.44
C ARG A 121 -10.84 4.87 18.27
N GLY A 122 -11.41 4.22 17.25
CA GLY A 122 -11.85 4.87 16.01
C GLY A 122 -10.71 5.30 15.06
N ILE A 123 -9.51 4.74 15.25
CA ILE A 123 -8.33 5.01 14.41
C ILE A 123 -8.36 4.10 13.18
N LYS A 124 -8.17 4.66 11.99
CA LYS A 124 -8.31 3.94 10.72
C LYS A 124 -7.03 3.18 10.37
N VAL A 125 -7.00 1.87 10.65
CA VAL A 125 -5.90 0.97 10.28
C VAL A 125 -6.37 -0.11 9.30
N SER A 126 -5.65 -0.26 8.20
CA SER A 126 -5.74 -1.38 7.27
C SER A 126 -4.48 -2.23 7.35
N ILE A 127 -4.62 -3.55 7.40
CA ILE A 127 -3.51 -4.49 7.51
C ILE A 127 -3.39 -5.34 6.24
N PHE A 128 -2.15 -5.61 5.83
CA PHE A 128 -1.76 -6.52 4.75
C PHE A 128 -0.84 -7.60 5.35
N PRO A 129 -1.41 -8.55 6.11
CA PRO A 129 -0.65 -9.65 6.70
C PRO A 129 -0.14 -10.60 5.61
N SER A 130 1.02 -11.21 5.82
CA SER A 130 1.63 -12.17 4.88
C SER A 130 1.74 -11.62 3.45
N THR A 131 2.09 -10.34 3.34
CA THR A 131 2.16 -9.60 2.08
C THR A 131 3.56 -9.03 1.89
N VAL A 132 4.23 -9.45 0.83
CA VAL A 132 5.57 -9.00 0.47
C VAL A 132 5.47 -7.66 -0.26
N VAL A 133 6.24 -6.68 0.21
CA VAL A 133 6.47 -5.42 -0.51
C VAL A 133 7.44 -5.71 -1.66
N ASP A 134 6.98 -5.54 -2.90
CA ASP A 134 7.69 -5.96 -4.11
C ASP A 134 7.59 -4.88 -5.21
N VAL A 135 8.23 -5.14 -6.35
CA VAL A 135 8.21 -4.32 -7.58
C VAL A 135 7.16 -4.80 -8.59
N ARG A 136 6.49 -5.92 -8.33
CA ARG A 136 5.45 -6.54 -9.17
C ARG A 136 4.33 -7.15 -8.32
N ASP A 137 3.11 -7.11 -8.85
CA ASP A 137 2.01 -7.90 -8.29
C ASP A 137 2.19 -9.35 -8.74
N THR A 138 2.65 -10.22 -7.84
CA THR A 138 3.03 -11.60 -8.16
C THR A 138 2.94 -12.49 -6.92
N ILE A 139 3.13 -13.79 -7.10
CA ILE A 139 3.57 -14.65 -5.99
C ILE A 139 5.08 -14.48 -5.84
N ARG A 140 5.55 -14.24 -4.62
CA ARG A 140 6.96 -14.11 -4.27
C ARG A 140 7.31 -15.11 -3.17
N THR A 141 8.40 -15.84 -3.37
CA THR A 141 8.94 -16.72 -2.34
C THR A 141 9.61 -15.87 -1.27
N PHE A 142 9.17 -16.04 -0.02
CA PHE A 142 9.67 -15.36 1.16
C PHE A 142 10.38 -16.37 2.07
N PHE A 143 11.62 -16.09 2.45
CA PHE A 143 12.44 -16.99 3.24
C PHE A 143 12.38 -16.58 4.70
N MET A 144 11.90 -17.49 5.54
CA MET A 144 11.70 -17.21 6.96
C MET A 144 12.99 -17.49 7.74
N ASP A 145 13.37 -16.55 8.59
CA ASP A 145 14.27 -16.82 9.69
C ASP A 145 13.50 -17.61 10.76
N THR A 146 14.03 -18.75 11.18
CA THR A 146 13.49 -19.59 12.26
C THR A 146 14.48 -19.77 13.40
N VAL A 147 15.63 -19.09 13.34
CA VAL A 147 16.76 -19.29 14.28
C VAL A 147 17.00 -18.09 15.20
N ASN A 148 16.53 -16.88 14.85
CA ASN A 148 16.62 -15.70 15.73
C ASN A 148 15.25 -15.26 16.26
N ASP A 149 14.54 -16.14 16.97
CA ASP A 149 13.29 -15.80 17.65
C ASP A 149 13.43 -14.63 18.65
N ALA A 150 14.59 -14.55 19.31
CA ALA A 150 14.94 -13.49 20.26
C ALA A 150 15.12 -12.10 19.62
N HIS A 151 15.24 -12.02 18.29
CA HIS A 151 15.38 -10.78 17.53
C HIS A 151 14.27 -10.66 16.48
N ASP A 152 13.08 -11.17 16.81
CA ASP A 152 11.88 -11.04 15.97
C ASP A 152 12.08 -11.53 14.52
N TYR A 153 12.91 -12.56 14.31
CA TYR A 153 13.11 -13.15 12.98
C TYR A 153 13.51 -12.13 11.90
N TRP A 154 14.22 -11.05 12.29
CA TRP A 154 14.81 -10.01 11.43
C TRP A 154 15.50 -10.56 10.17
N GLY A 155 15.95 -11.81 10.20
CA GLY A 155 16.56 -12.44 9.05
C GLY A 155 15.61 -12.89 7.92
N SER A 156 14.32 -12.62 8.05
CA SER A 156 13.31 -13.05 7.09
C SER A 156 13.26 -12.10 5.90
N SER A 157 13.47 -12.61 4.69
CA SER A 157 13.67 -11.77 3.51
C SER A 157 13.20 -12.44 2.23
N ILE A 158 13.06 -11.66 1.15
CA ILE A 158 12.85 -12.19 -0.21
C ILE A 158 14.11 -12.86 -0.78
N TYR A 159 15.25 -12.73 -0.13
CA TYR A 159 16.51 -13.30 -0.56
C TYR A 159 16.85 -14.58 0.21
N ALA A 160 16.92 -15.70 -0.52
CA ALA A 160 17.40 -16.96 0.03
C ALA A 160 18.84 -16.86 0.59
N SER A 161 19.61 -15.90 0.09
CA SER A 161 20.99 -15.62 0.50
C SER A 161 21.11 -14.87 1.81
N HIS A 162 20.00 -14.38 2.39
CA HIS A 162 20.05 -13.73 3.70
C HIS A 162 20.71 -14.70 4.69
N PRO A 163 21.77 -14.31 5.43
CA PRO A 163 22.55 -15.24 6.26
C PRO A 163 21.68 -16.08 7.19
N ASP A 164 20.63 -15.47 7.71
CA ASP A 164 19.72 -16.06 8.69
C ASP A 164 18.66 -16.97 8.03
N ALA A 165 18.22 -16.64 6.81
CA ALA A 165 17.43 -17.54 5.97
C ALA A 165 18.24 -18.80 5.60
N VAL A 166 19.52 -18.66 5.26
CA VAL A 166 20.43 -19.79 5.02
C VAL A 166 20.56 -20.64 6.28
N ARG A 167 20.78 -20.02 7.45
CA ARG A 167 20.84 -20.74 8.74
C ARG A 167 19.52 -21.46 9.08
N SER A 168 18.39 -20.95 8.59
CA SER A 168 17.06 -21.54 8.74
C SER A 168 16.74 -22.62 7.68
N GLY A 169 17.70 -22.96 6.83
CA GLY A 169 17.58 -23.98 5.78
C GLY A 169 16.92 -23.48 4.50
N ALA A 170 16.80 -22.16 4.32
CA ALA A 170 16.24 -21.49 3.14
C ALA A 170 14.86 -22.03 2.71
N LYS A 171 14.02 -22.40 3.68
CA LYS A 171 12.65 -22.86 3.41
C LYS A 171 11.77 -21.66 3.09
N GLY A 172 11.60 -21.41 1.79
CA GLY A 172 10.71 -20.38 1.28
C GLY A 172 9.24 -20.74 1.46
N THR A 173 8.42 -19.74 1.79
CA THR A 173 6.96 -19.78 1.71
C THR A 173 6.51 -18.83 0.60
N ASP A 174 5.62 -19.28 -0.27
CA ASP A 174 5.08 -18.45 -1.33
C ASP A 174 3.99 -17.53 -0.78
N LEU A 175 4.20 -16.22 -0.91
CA LEU A 175 3.34 -15.17 -0.41
C LEU A 175 2.91 -14.23 -1.54
N THR A 176 1.89 -13.42 -1.28
CA THR A 176 1.46 -12.40 -2.24
C THR A 176 2.45 -11.23 -2.19
N GLY A 177 3.10 -10.95 -3.33
CA GLY A 177 3.87 -9.74 -3.56
C GLY A 177 2.99 -8.64 -4.14
N VAL A 178 3.15 -7.42 -3.61
CA VAL A 178 2.45 -6.22 -4.06
C VAL A 178 3.45 -5.24 -4.64
N ASN A 179 3.20 -4.75 -5.85
CA ASN A 179 3.94 -3.64 -6.42
C ASN A 179 3.61 -2.36 -5.65
N ILE A 180 4.43 -2.02 -4.66
CA ILE A 180 4.11 -0.93 -3.74
C ILE A 180 4.06 0.44 -4.42
N ALA A 181 4.88 0.66 -5.44
CA ALA A 181 4.83 1.90 -6.23
C ALA A 181 3.48 2.04 -6.95
N THR A 182 2.99 0.95 -7.56
CA THR A 182 1.66 0.93 -8.18
C THR A 182 0.54 1.08 -7.14
N TRP A 183 0.68 0.45 -5.97
CA TRP A 183 -0.28 0.57 -4.90
C TRP A 183 -0.39 2.03 -4.42
N LEU A 184 0.74 2.71 -4.17
CA LEU A 184 0.74 4.13 -3.79
C LEU A 184 0.04 4.97 -4.85
N LEU A 185 0.48 4.90 -6.11
CA LEU A 185 -0.09 5.68 -7.23
C LEU A 185 -1.60 5.46 -7.45
N ARG A 186 -2.15 4.31 -7.02
CA ARG A 186 -3.59 4.00 -7.13
C ARG A 186 -4.40 4.35 -5.89
N ASN A 187 -3.77 4.41 -4.72
CA ASN A 187 -4.46 4.56 -3.44
C ASN A 187 -4.25 5.95 -2.81
N THR A 188 -3.39 6.78 -3.37
CA THR A 188 -3.12 8.14 -2.91
C THR A 188 -3.30 9.17 -4.04
N LEU A 189 -3.45 10.43 -3.65
CA LEU A 189 -3.57 11.56 -4.58
C LEU A 189 -2.44 12.56 -4.32
N PRO A 190 -2.00 13.35 -5.32
CA PRO A 190 -0.97 14.37 -5.13
C PRO A 190 -1.28 15.46 -4.08
N ARG A 191 -2.53 15.54 -3.62
CA ARG A 191 -2.97 16.48 -2.58
C ARG A 191 -2.95 15.88 -1.17
N ASP A 192 -2.83 14.57 -1.04
CA ASP A 192 -2.73 13.90 0.26
C ASP A 192 -1.37 14.21 0.88
N PHE A 193 -1.27 14.15 2.21
CA PHE A 193 0.01 14.17 2.92
C PHE A 193 0.40 12.74 3.24
N VAL A 194 1.41 12.21 2.56
CA VAL A 194 1.77 10.78 2.60
C VAL A 194 3.15 10.59 3.20
N VAL A 195 3.21 9.79 4.27
CA VAL A 195 4.42 9.37 4.96
C VAL A 195 4.59 7.88 4.76
N VAL A 196 5.72 7.47 4.20
CA VAL A 196 6.09 6.07 4.02
C VAL A 196 7.27 5.75 4.92
N LYS A 197 7.14 4.74 5.79
CA LYS A 197 8.23 4.09 6.51
C LYS A 197 8.56 2.78 5.81
N MET A 198 9.85 2.49 5.64
CA MET A 198 10.33 1.31 4.95
C MET A 198 11.49 0.66 5.69
N ASP A 199 11.34 -0.63 5.93
CA ASP A 199 12.25 -1.49 6.68
C ASP A 199 11.85 -2.93 6.30
N ILE A 200 12.43 -3.43 5.21
CA ILE A 200 11.97 -4.63 4.50
C ILE A 200 13.14 -5.57 4.20
N GLU A 201 14.12 -5.59 5.10
CA GLU A 201 15.17 -6.60 5.20
C GLU A 201 15.94 -6.82 3.88
N GLY A 202 16.38 -5.72 3.27
CA GLY A 202 17.19 -5.69 2.05
C GLY A 202 16.40 -5.47 0.76
N ALA A 203 15.08 -5.59 0.78
CA ALA A 203 14.25 -5.35 -0.40
C ALA A 203 14.20 -3.86 -0.80
N GLU A 204 14.70 -2.94 0.04
CA GLU A 204 14.78 -1.50 -0.25
C GLU A 204 15.55 -1.23 -1.54
N TYR A 205 16.60 -2.02 -1.80
CA TYR A 205 17.46 -1.89 -2.97
C TYR A 205 16.79 -2.30 -4.30
N GLU A 206 15.70 -3.07 -4.25
CA GLU A 206 14.85 -3.31 -5.42
C GLU A 206 13.72 -2.28 -5.49
N VAL A 207 13.08 -2.00 -4.35
CA VAL A 207 11.85 -1.20 -4.26
C VAL A 207 12.09 0.28 -4.50
N ILE A 208 13.13 0.90 -3.92
CA ILE A 208 13.37 2.34 -4.04
C ILE A 208 13.74 2.75 -5.47
N PRO A 209 14.63 2.03 -6.19
CA PRO A 209 14.83 2.26 -7.60
C PRO A 209 13.54 2.15 -8.41
N HIS A 210 12.73 1.12 -8.15
CA HIS A 210 11.46 0.95 -8.85
C HIS A 210 10.45 2.07 -8.54
N MET A 211 10.37 2.55 -7.30
CA MET A 211 9.56 3.73 -6.95
C MET A 211 9.99 4.98 -7.72
N ALA A 212 11.29 5.19 -7.89
CA ALA A 212 11.82 6.28 -8.72
C ALA A 212 11.49 6.05 -10.21
N ASP A 213 11.72 4.85 -10.75
CA ASP A 213 11.40 4.54 -12.15
C ASP A 213 9.90 4.74 -12.46
N MET A 214 9.03 4.46 -11.49
CA MET A 214 7.57 4.62 -11.59
C MET A 214 7.06 6.05 -11.33
N GLY A 215 7.92 6.98 -10.91
CA GLY A 215 7.52 8.34 -10.58
C GLY A 215 6.65 8.46 -9.33
N ALA A 216 6.81 7.57 -8.34
CA ALA A 216 6.00 7.55 -7.12
C ALA A 216 6.15 8.82 -6.27
N TRP A 217 7.16 9.66 -6.52
CA TRP A 217 7.36 10.96 -5.86
C TRP A 217 6.16 11.90 -5.99
N VAL A 218 5.31 11.75 -7.02
CA VAL A 218 4.15 12.62 -7.23
C VAL A 218 3.05 12.46 -6.18
N VAL A 219 3.14 11.41 -5.34
CA VAL A 219 2.15 11.11 -4.29
C VAL A 219 2.77 10.83 -2.92
N MET A 220 4.05 11.16 -2.70
CA MET A 220 4.74 10.94 -1.43
C MET A 220 5.39 12.23 -0.94
N ASP A 221 5.14 12.60 0.33
CA ASP A 221 5.81 13.75 0.95
C ASP A 221 7.08 13.32 1.68
N HIS A 222 7.02 12.20 2.41
CA HIS A 222 8.13 11.68 3.19
C HIS A 222 8.35 10.19 2.92
N LEU A 223 9.62 9.81 2.76
CA LEU A 223 10.06 8.42 2.67
C LEU A 223 11.21 8.20 3.67
N LEU A 224 10.90 7.49 4.74
CA LEU A 224 11.80 7.13 5.83
C LEU A 224 12.24 5.69 5.61
N VAL A 225 13.55 5.46 5.52
CA VAL A 225 14.09 4.16 5.11
C VAL A 225 15.18 3.74 6.09
N GLU A 226 15.00 2.57 6.67
CA GLU A 226 16.04 1.84 7.39
C GLU A 226 16.84 1.03 6.39
N TRP A 227 18.09 1.44 6.15
CA TRP A 227 18.91 0.84 5.10
C TRP A 227 19.64 -0.39 5.62
N HIS A 228 19.24 -1.55 5.13
CA HIS A 228 19.99 -2.80 5.29
C HIS A 228 21.27 -2.80 4.45
N GLY A 229 22.19 -3.72 4.72
CA GLY A 229 23.38 -3.89 3.89
C GLY A 229 23.01 -4.41 2.51
N ALA A 230 23.53 -3.80 1.43
CA ALA A 230 23.25 -4.24 0.06
C ALA A 230 23.67 -5.69 -0.20
N GLY A 231 24.60 -6.23 0.57
CA GLY A 231 25.03 -7.63 0.53
C GLY A 231 23.94 -8.65 0.94
N VAL A 232 22.85 -8.21 1.57
CA VAL A 232 21.73 -9.09 1.96
C VAL A 232 21.16 -9.85 0.75
N GLY A 233 21.06 -9.18 -0.40
CA GLY A 233 20.61 -9.80 -1.65
C GLY A 233 21.64 -10.74 -2.32
N GLY A 234 22.77 -11.00 -1.66
CA GLY A 234 23.86 -11.79 -2.22
C GLY A 234 24.49 -11.14 -3.46
N GLY A 235 25.31 -11.94 -4.16
CA GLY A 235 26.05 -11.52 -5.36
C GLY A 235 27.54 -11.30 -5.10
N SER A 236 28.27 -11.09 -6.18
CA SER A 236 29.67 -10.66 -6.18
C SER A 236 29.81 -9.22 -5.65
N PRO A 237 31.02 -8.80 -5.22
CA PRO A 237 31.26 -7.43 -4.80
C PRO A 237 30.86 -6.37 -5.83
N GLU A 238 31.03 -6.67 -7.13
CA GLU A 238 30.63 -5.79 -8.23
C GLU A 238 29.11 -5.66 -8.33
N GLU A 239 28.36 -6.76 -8.17
CA GLU A 239 26.89 -6.74 -8.16
C GLU A 239 26.33 -6.00 -6.93
N ILE A 240 26.96 -6.17 -5.77
CA ILE A 240 26.59 -5.46 -4.54
C ILE A 240 26.83 -3.96 -4.71
N GLN A 241 27.98 -3.54 -5.23
CA GLN A 241 28.27 -2.13 -5.50
C GLN A 241 27.27 -1.54 -6.50
N LEU A 242 26.96 -2.26 -7.57
CA LEU A 242 25.97 -1.80 -8.56
C LEU A 242 24.58 -1.60 -7.93
N ARG A 243 24.19 -2.48 -7.00
CA ARG A 243 22.94 -2.38 -6.25
C ARG A 243 22.93 -1.13 -5.36
N GLU A 244 24.03 -0.86 -4.65
CA GLU A 244 24.20 0.36 -3.84
C GLU A 244 24.11 1.62 -4.70
N ASP A 245 24.84 1.66 -5.81
CA ASP A 245 24.90 2.82 -6.71
C ASP A 245 23.51 3.13 -7.29
N ARG A 246 22.76 2.09 -7.68
CA ARG A 246 21.38 2.23 -8.18
C ARG A 246 20.44 2.79 -7.12
N ALA A 247 20.51 2.26 -5.89
CA ALA A 247 19.69 2.74 -4.78
C ALA A 247 20.03 4.20 -4.40
N ALA A 248 21.32 4.56 -4.40
CA ALA A 248 21.78 5.93 -4.15
C ALA A 248 21.28 6.90 -5.23
N ALA A 249 21.38 6.52 -6.51
CA ALA A 249 20.86 7.33 -7.62
C ALA A 249 19.34 7.54 -7.51
N ALA A 250 18.59 6.48 -7.18
CA ALA A 250 17.14 6.55 -7.00
C ALA A 250 16.73 7.44 -5.82
N LYS A 251 17.41 7.29 -4.67
CA LYS A 251 17.23 8.18 -3.50
C LYS A 251 17.45 9.64 -3.88
N ASN A 252 18.54 9.95 -4.58
CA ASN A 252 18.83 11.31 -5.03
C ASN A 252 17.76 11.85 -5.98
N LYS A 253 17.24 11.00 -6.88
CA LYS A 253 16.13 11.37 -7.76
C LYS A 253 14.86 11.69 -6.99
N LEU A 254 14.47 10.85 -6.03
CA LEU A 254 13.28 11.09 -5.18
C LEU A 254 13.40 12.41 -4.42
N ILE A 255 14.58 12.70 -3.84
CA ILE A 255 14.85 13.97 -3.15
C ILE A 255 14.78 15.16 -4.12
N GLN A 256 15.37 15.04 -5.31
CA GLN A 256 15.34 16.08 -6.33
C GLN A 256 13.90 16.42 -6.76
N GLU A 257 13.02 15.42 -6.79
CA GLU A 257 11.60 15.57 -7.14
C GLU A 257 10.72 15.99 -5.94
N GLY A 258 11.33 16.25 -4.78
CA GLY A 258 10.66 16.89 -3.64
C GLY A 258 10.28 15.95 -2.48
N VAL A 259 10.59 14.66 -2.56
CA VAL A 259 10.36 13.72 -1.44
C VAL A 259 11.36 14.00 -0.33
N LYS A 260 10.86 14.20 0.90
CA LYS A 260 11.72 14.36 2.08
C LYS A 260 12.16 12.99 2.58
N MET A 261 13.46 12.75 2.58
CA MET A 261 14.05 11.50 3.05
C MET A 261 15.00 11.76 4.23
N PRO A 262 14.46 12.03 5.44
CA PRO A 262 15.30 12.20 6.62
C PRO A 262 16.05 10.90 6.94
N ALA A 263 17.13 11.00 7.71
CA ALA A 263 17.73 9.81 8.30
C ALA A 263 16.69 9.12 9.19
N TYR A 264 16.61 7.80 9.07
CA TYR A 264 15.73 6.94 9.83
C TYR A 264 16.44 5.63 10.11
N ASP A 265 16.30 5.17 11.35
CA ASP A 265 16.84 3.93 11.90
C ASP A 265 16.01 3.68 13.16
N SER A 266 15.30 2.55 13.22
CA SER A 266 14.49 2.19 14.38
C SER A 266 15.35 1.72 15.56
N GLY A 267 16.60 1.31 15.30
CA GLY A 267 17.54 0.77 16.28
C GLY A 267 17.04 -0.48 16.99
N ALA A 268 16.07 -1.18 16.39
CA ALA A 268 15.18 -2.15 17.04
C ALA A 268 15.42 -3.60 16.62
#